data_AF-A0A832ZHJ9-F1
#
_entry.id   AF-A0A832ZHJ9-F1
#
_cell.length_a   1.000
_cell.length_b   1.000
_cell.length_c   1.000
_cell.angle_alpha   90.00
_cell.angle_beta   90.00
_cell.angle_gamma   90.00
#
_symmetry.space_group_name_H-M   'P 1'
#
loop_
_entity.id
_entity.type
_entity.pdbx_description
1 polymer ?
#
loop_
_entity_poly.entity_id
_entity_poly.type
_entity_poly.pdbx_seq_one_letter_code
_entity_poly.pdbx_strand_id
1 'polypeptide(L)'
;MDKKLKNVLPLLFLFVILLTYILLFFAKVSVAYKEETKTTFGQFIIPENLYIDRVYIPAVSGDYGVITTFNINIFPGNGKVFISLPPFFDKESAVSFVLAKEAVCKLFEECNNYTYLFYTDDVVYGEGFSGTAGFSLLILSFFEKIKNNLSRIHNYPITGFILPNGVIAPVSGIPKKLNATLQKSEYLVAPANNEHIIPAYTILDLLKIYFNKTFTENLTVPEGYKHIIHNITINICKNIDNYIVTGLLSKNRYYSAASYCFREHLKKNATILNDSEVNRLIKELENKLKSVNCKTYECLEIKYQVMERLNTAKNLTGAAKYWRYYTAEGWFKFMNLAQNINRRDTCKSVLEEYKVVKYIYNNLPETNNCFEAREYLAKVYSSLITYRDEKALYSIINLTKFFMQKNGFSISAYNYLQYAEDLYKLGDEDSAFYYAILALQYAV
;
A
#
# COMPACT_ATOMS: atom_id res chain seq x y z
N MET A 1 -62.53 25.41 -54.55
CA MET A 1 -61.78 24.68 -53.50
C MET A 1 -61.94 23.19 -53.77
N ASP A 2 -60.84 22.52 -54.11
CA ASP A 2 -60.82 21.16 -54.63
C ASP A 2 -61.50 20.17 -53.65
N LYS A 3 -62.33 19.25 -54.17
CA LYS A 3 -63.13 18.32 -53.36
C LYS A 3 -62.25 17.44 -52.46
N LYS A 4 -61.00 17.22 -52.88
CA LYS A 4 -59.96 16.54 -52.07
C LYS A 4 -59.50 17.37 -50.87
N LEU A 5 -59.42 18.70 -50.98
CA LEU A 5 -58.98 19.58 -49.90
C LEU A 5 -60.00 19.65 -48.76
N LYS A 6 -61.30 19.53 -49.07
CA LYS A 6 -62.38 19.51 -48.07
C LYS A 6 -62.35 18.30 -47.13
N ASN A 7 -61.83 17.16 -47.60
CA ASN A 7 -61.75 15.93 -46.81
C ASN A 7 -60.44 15.81 -46.02
N VAL A 8 -59.38 16.50 -46.46
CA VAL A 8 -58.07 16.49 -45.80
C VAL A 8 -58.00 17.49 -44.64
N LEU A 9 -58.66 18.64 -44.76
CA LEU A 9 -58.67 19.68 -43.72
C LEU A 9 -59.13 19.19 -42.33
N PRO A 10 -60.25 18.44 -42.19
CA PRO A 10 -60.67 17.96 -40.87
C PRO A 10 -59.72 16.90 -40.31
N LEU A 11 -59.07 16.10 -41.16
CA LEU A 11 -58.09 15.10 -40.73
C LEU A 11 -56.82 15.75 -40.19
N LEU A 12 -56.36 16.82 -40.86
CA LEU A 12 -55.22 17.63 -40.43
C LEU A 12 -55.51 18.35 -39.11
N PHE A 13 -56.74 18.85 -38.94
CA PHE A 13 -57.17 19.47 -37.68
C PHE A 13 -57.18 18.47 -36.53
N LEU A 14 -57.65 17.24 -36.78
CA LEU A 14 -57.68 16.17 -35.78
C LEU A 14 -56.26 15.70 -35.40
N PHE A 15 -55.35 15.66 -36.37
CA PHE A 15 -53.94 15.36 -36.14
C PHE A 15 -53.25 16.43 -35.29
N VAL A 16 -53.51 17.72 -35.55
CA VAL A 16 -52.97 18.81 -34.74
C VAL A 16 -53.51 18.73 -33.30
N ILE A 17 -54.80 18.47 -33.11
CA ILE A 17 -55.38 18.31 -31.77
C ILE A 17 -54.72 17.14 -31.03
N LEU A 18 -54.54 15.99 -31.68
CA LEU A 18 -53.88 14.83 -31.10
C LEU A 18 -52.43 15.14 -30.70
N LEU A 19 -51.68 15.80 -31.58
CA LEU A 19 -50.29 16.19 -31.33
C LEU A 19 -50.19 17.17 -30.13
N THR A 20 -51.13 18.11 -30.05
CA THR A 20 -51.20 19.07 -28.95
C THR A 20 -51.53 18.37 -27.62
N TYR A 21 -52.42 17.38 -27.65
CA TYR A 21 -52.78 16.58 -26.48
C TYR A 21 -51.61 15.73 -26.00
N ILE A 22 -50.85 15.12 -26.92
CA ILE A 22 -49.62 14.38 -26.62
C ILE A 22 -48.57 15.30 -25.99
N LEU A 23 -48.34 16.49 -26.56
CA LEU A 23 -47.41 17.47 -26.00
C LEU A 23 -47.83 17.94 -24.61
N LEU A 24 -49.11 18.19 -24.37
CA LEU A 24 -49.64 18.54 -23.04
C LEU A 24 -49.54 17.39 -22.04
N PHE A 25 -49.71 16.15 -22.49
CA PHE A 25 -49.50 14.95 -21.67
C PHE A 25 -48.03 14.84 -21.26
N PHE A 26 -47.08 14.96 -22.19
CA PHE A 26 -45.65 14.94 -21.87
C PHE A 26 -45.22 16.13 -21.00
N ALA A 27 -45.81 17.31 -21.21
CA ALA A 27 -45.58 18.47 -20.34
C ALA A 27 -46.08 18.19 -18.91
N LYS A 28 -47.28 17.63 -18.73
CA LYS A 28 -47.79 17.22 -17.40
C LYS A 28 -46.95 16.14 -16.75
N VAL A 29 -46.56 15.10 -17.50
CA VAL A 29 -45.67 14.04 -16.99
C VAL A 29 -44.32 14.62 -16.58
N SER A 30 -43.75 15.56 -17.35
CA SER A 30 -42.49 16.21 -17.01
C SER A 30 -42.57 17.10 -15.77
N VAL A 31 -43.73 17.74 -15.52
CA VAL A 31 -43.97 18.53 -14.30
C VAL A 31 -44.20 17.61 -13.09
N ALA A 32 -44.94 16.52 -13.25
CA ALA A 32 -45.15 15.52 -12.19
C ALA A 32 -43.83 14.83 -11.79
N TYR A 33 -42.96 14.50 -12.77
CA TYR A 33 -41.62 13.98 -12.50
C TYR A 33 -40.73 14.99 -11.78
N LYS A 34 -40.96 16.29 -11.96
CA LYS A 34 -40.20 17.36 -11.29
C LYS A 34 -40.63 17.57 -9.84
N GLU A 35 -41.86 17.17 -9.48
CA GLU A 35 -42.37 17.26 -8.11
C GLU A 35 -42.01 16.02 -7.26
N GLU A 36 -41.91 14.82 -7.83
CA GLU A 36 -41.51 13.61 -7.08
C GLU A 36 -40.00 13.50 -6.78
N THR A 37 -39.14 14.31 -7.40
CA THR A 37 -37.71 14.40 -7.02
C THR A 37 -37.42 15.41 -5.91
N LYS A 38 -38.45 16.01 -5.30
CA LYS A 38 -38.32 16.60 -3.96
C LYS A 38 -38.60 15.54 -2.90
N THR A 39 -37.93 14.39 -3.01
CA THR A 39 -37.55 13.71 -1.78
C THR A 39 -36.66 14.70 -1.04
N THR A 40 -37.16 15.18 0.09
CA THR A 40 -36.35 15.79 1.12
C THR A 40 -35.19 14.84 1.39
N PHE A 41 -34.06 15.05 0.71
CA PHE A 41 -32.76 14.71 1.28
C PHE A 41 -32.81 15.36 2.65
N GLY A 42 -33.00 14.53 3.69
CA GLY A 42 -33.09 15.00 5.06
C GLY A 42 -31.97 16.01 5.25
N GLN A 43 -32.30 17.18 5.77
CA GLN A 43 -31.32 18.20 6.11
C GLN A 43 -30.14 17.48 6.74
N PHE A 44 -29.04 17.40 6.00
CA PHE A 44 -27.83 16.78 6.49
C PHE A 44 -27.41 17.73 7.61
N ILE A 45 -27.70 17.35 8.85
CA ILE A 45 -27.29 18.12 10.01
C ILE A 45 -25.76 18.15 9.90
N ILE A 46 -25.23 19.31 9.53
CA ILE A 46 -23.79 19.54 9.50
C ILE A 46 -23.33 19.27 10.94
N PRO A 47 -22.52 18.23 11.18
CA PRO A 47 -22.08 17.94 12.54
C PRO A 47 -21.32 19.16 13.07
N GLU A 48 -21.54 19.55 14.33
CA GLU A 48 -20.83 20.68 14.95
C GLU A 48 -19.28 20.51 14.91
N ASN A 49 -18.80 19.29 14.69
CA ASN A 49 -17.38 18.93 14.55
C ASN A 49 -16.97 18.59 13.10
N LEU A 50 -17.58 19.25 12.10
CA LEU A 50 -17.22 19.05 10.70
C LEU A 50 -15.85 19.68 10.39
N TYR A 51 -14.88 18.85 9.98
CA TYR A 51 -13.63 19.32 9.38
C TYR A 51 -13.76 19.36 7.86
N ILE A 52 -13.27 20.45 7.25
CA ILE A 52 -13.31 20.67 5.80
C ILE A 52 -11.91 21.01 5.31
N ASP A 53 -11.47 20.39 4.22
CA ASP A 53 -10.21 20.71 3.56
C ASP A 53 -10.26 20.42 2.06
N ARG A 54 -9.29 20.95 1.31
CA ARG A 54 -9.19 20.80 -0.15
C ARG A 54 -7.77 20.55 -0.64
N VAL A 55 -7.61 19.90 -1.78
CA VAL A 55 -6.30 19.59 -2.38
C VAL A 55 -6.36 19.69 -3.90
N TYR A 56 -5.25 20.13 -4.49
CA TYR A 56 -5.07 20.14 -5.93
C TYR A 56 -4.39 18.85 -6.41
N ILE A 57 -5.02 18.17 -7.35
CA ILE A 57 -4.55 16.91 -7.92
C ILE A 57 -4.45 17.07 -9.44
N PRO A 58 -3.24 17.04 -10.02
CA PRO A 58 -3.10 17.04 -11.45
C PRO A 58 -3.49 15.67 -12.05
N ALA A 59 -4.23 15.71 -13.13
CA ALA A 59 -4.63 14.58 -13.94
C ALA A 59 -4.21 14.79 -15.40
N VAL A 60 -4.44 13.78 -16.24
CA VAL A 60 -4.24 13.86 -17.69
C VAL A 60 -5.61 13.77 -18.34
N SER A 61 -5.93 14.71 -19.24
CA SER A 61 -7.13 14.67 -20.08
C SER A 61 -6.68 14.70 -21.54
N GLY A 62 -6.75 13.54 -22.20
CA GLY A 62 -6.19 13.37 -23.54
C GLY A 62 -4.70 13.72 -23.59
N ASP A 63 -4.35 14.77 -24.34
CA ASP A 63 -2.97 15.17 -24.56
C ASP A 63 -2.40 16.22 -23.62
N TYR A 64 -3.22 16.77 -22.72
CA TYR A 64 -2.78 17.81 -21.80
C TYR A 64 -3.03 17.44 -20.34
N GLY A 65 -2.28 18.08 -19.44
CA GLY A 65 -2.52 17.99 -18.01
C GLY A 65 -3.61 18.96 -17.58
N VAL A 66 -4.35 18.60 -16.54
CA VAL A 66 -5.38 19.43 -15.92
C VAL A 66 -5.22 19.38 -14.40
N ILE A 67 -5.60 20.45 -13.70
CA ILE A 67 -5.60 20.49 -12.24
C ILE A 67 -7.04 20.39 -11.75
N THR A 68 -7.32 19.33 -10.99
CA THR A 68 -8.61 19.09 -10.33
C THR A 68 -8.50 19.42 -8.85
N THR A 69 -9.57 19.93 -8.25
CA THR A 69 -9.69 20.24 -6.83
C THR A 69 -10.60 19.23 -6.17
N PHE A 70 -10.08 18.51 -5.18
CA PHE A 70 -10.88 17.62 -4.35
C PHE A 70 -11.06 18.19 -2.97
N ASN A 71 -12.26 18.01 -2.42
CA ASN A 71 -12.62 18.43 -1.08
C ASN A 71 -12.92 17.21 -0.21
N ILE A 72 -12.72 17.34 1.09
CA ILE A 72 -13.17 16.36 2.08
C ILE A 72 -13.96 17.02 3.19
N ASN A 73 -14.97 16.29 3.65
CA ASN A 73 -15.71 16.54 4.87
C ASN A 73 -15.45 15.35 5.81
N ILE A 74 -14.97 15.61 7.03
CA ILE A 74 -14.69 14.56 8.03
C ILE A 74 -15.45 14.87 9.31
N PHE A 75 -16.10 13.85 9.88
CA PHE A 75 -16.88 13.95 11.11
C PHE A 75 -16.91 12.60 11.85
N PRO A 76 -17.21 12.57 13.16
CA PRO A 76 -17.27 11.32 13.94
C PRO A 76 -18.18 10.28 13.28
N GLY A 77 -17.74 9.02 13.29
CA GLY A 77 -18.41 7.95 12.53
C GLY A 77 -17.75 6.58 12.68
N ASN A 78 -17.88 5.74 11.66
CA ASN A 78 -17.48 4.32 11.70
C ASN A 78 -16.57 3.88 10.54
N GLY A 79 -15.69 4.77 10.09
CA GLY A 79 -14.66 4.44 9.10
C GLY A 79 -15.18 4.36 7.66
N LYS A 80 -16.43 4.77 7.43
CA LYS A 80 -17.06 4.75 6.10
C LYS A 80 -16.51 5.86 5.21
N VAL A 81 -16.34 5.53 3.93
CA VAL A 81 -15.95 6.46 2.88
C VAL A 81 -17.15 6.65 1.95
N PHE A 82 -17.61 7.89 1.86
CA PHE A 82 -18.63 8.35 0.94
C PHE A 82 -17.98 9.24 -0.12
N ILE A 83 -18.52 9.16 -1.32
CA ILE A 83 -17.91 9.75 -2.50
C ILE A 83 -19.04 10.37 -3.31
N SER A 84 -18.93 11.67 -3.59
CA SER A 84 -19.84 12.41 -4.46
C SER A 84 -19.05 12.89 -5.68
N LEU A 85 -19.13 12.14 -6.77
CA LEU A 85 -18.41 12.41 -8.00
C LEU A 85 -19.38 12.71 -9.15
N PRO A 86 -18.98 13.56 -10.11
CA PRO A 86 -19.64 13.64 -11.41
C PRO A 86 -19.75 12.25 -12.07
N PRO A 87 -20.70 12.05 -13.00
CA PRO A 87 -21.02 10.73 -13.57
C PRO A 87 -19.91 10.10 -14.43
N PHE A 88 -18.77 10.77 -14.56
CA PHE A 88 -17.67 10.38 -15.44
C PHE A 88 -16.49 9.74 -14.69
N PHE A 89 -16.66 9.33 -13.43
CA PHE A 89 -15.62 8.60 -12.69
C PHE A 89 -15.82 7.08 -12.82
N ASP A 90 -14.73 6.36 -13.05
CA ASP A 90 -14.76 4.90 -13.12
C ASP A 90 -14.98 4.27 -11.72
N LYS A 91 -15.42 2.99 -11.70
CA LYS A 91 -15.65 2.25 -10.46
C LYS A 91 -14.36 1.99 -9.67
N GLU A 92 -13.23 1.87 -10.35
CA GLU A 92 -11.92 1.60 -9.75
C GLU A 92 -11.39 2.82 -8.98
N SER A 93 -11.76 4.02 -9.42
CA SER A 93 -11.48 5.32 -8.82
C SER A 93 -12.22 5.49 -7.51
N ALA A 94 -13.34 4.81 -7.32
CA ALA A 94 -13.99 4.78 -6.01
C ALA A 94 -13.13 4.04 -4.96
N VAL A 95 -12.37 3.02 -5.38
CA VAL A 95 -11.47 2.26 -4.50
C VAL A 95 -10.27 3.12 -4.07
N SER A 96 -9.84 4.09 -4.89
CA SER A 96 -8.78 5.05 -4.57
C SER A 96 -8.98 5.74 -3.21
N PHE A 97 -10.20 6.16 -2.90
CA PHE A 97 -10.50 6.82 -1.62
C PHE A 97 -10.38 5.87 -0.42
N VAL A 98 -10.72 4.59 -0.62
CA VAL A 98 -10.55 3.54 0.39
C VAL A 98 -9.06 3.26 0.63
N LEU A 99 -8.26 3.10 -0.43
CA LEU A 99 -6.80 2.90 -0.30
C LEU A 99 -6.13 4.05 0.43
N ALA A 100 -6.51 5.29 0.10
CA ALA A 100 -6.00 6.48 0.76
C ALA A 100 -6.32 6.49 2.26
N LYS A 101 -7.55 6.11 2.64
CA LYS A 101 -7.97 5.98 4.04
C LYS A 101 -7.17 4.88 4.76
N GLU A 102 -7.05 3.71 4.15
CA GLU A 102 -6.29 2.58 4.74
C GLU A 102 -4.82 2.96 5.00
N ALA A 103 -4.18 3.65 4.08
CA ALA A 103 -2.80 4.14 4.26
C ALA A 103 -2.66 5.07 5.48
N VAL A 104 -3.60 6.01 5.68
CA VAL A 104 -3.57 6.91 6.84
C VAL A 104 -3.94 6.18 8.13
N CYS A 105 -4.88 5.24 8.08
CA CYS A 105 -5.30 4.47 9.25
C CYS A 105 -4.17 3.59 9.83
N LYS A 106 -3.13 3.26 9.05
CA LYS A 106 -1.92 2.61 9.61
C LYS A 106 -1.15 3.53 10.56
N LEU A 107 -1.22 4.84 10.38
CA LEU A 107 -0.55 5.82 11.23
C LEU A 107 -1.41 6.19 12.44
N PHE A 108 -2.72 6.32 12.25
CA PHE A 108 -3.68 6.76 13.26
C PHE A 108 -4.77 5.71 13.47
N GLU A 109 -4.75 4.98 14.58
CA GLU A 109 -5.69 3.89 14.85
C GLU A 109 -7.14 4.38 14.96
N GLU A 110 -7.33 5.61 15.42
CA GLU A 110 -8.64 6.25 15.54
C GLU A 110 -9.24 6.65 14.19
N CYS A 111 -8.51 6.46 13.09
CA CYS A 111 -8.98 6.71 11.73
C CYS A 111 -10.30 6.00 11.39
N ASN A 112 -10.58 4.85 12.00
CA ASN A 112 -11.84 4.14 11.84
C ASN A 112 -13.01 4.70 12.68
N ASN A 113 -12.77 5.71 13.52
CA ASN A 113 -13.80 6.39 14.33
C ASN A 113 -14.38 7.63 13.62
N TYR A 114 -14.03 7.84 12.35
CA TYR A 114 -14.49 8.97 11.55
C TYR A 114 -15.07 8.50 10.23
N THR A 115 -16.02 9.27 9.71
CA THR A 115 -16.59 9.12 8.38
C THR A 115 -15.99 10.18 7.46
N TYR A 116 -15.70 9.78 6.22
CA TYR A 116 -15.04 10.61 5.21
C TYR A 116 -15.99 10.81 4.03
N LEU A 117 -16.30 12.05 3.68
CA LEU A 117 -17.05 12.39 2.48
C LEU A 117 -16.16 13.16 1.52
N PHE A 118 -15.75 12.51 0.43
CA PHE A 118 -15.00 13.15 -0.65
C PHE A 118 -15.94 13.67 -1.72
N TYR A 119 -15.64 14.86 -2.25
CA TYR A 119 -16.41 15.43 -3.35
C TYR A 119 -15.55 16.37 -4.21
N THR A 120 -15.98 16.55 -5.44
CA THR A 120 -15.42 17.53 -6.38
C THR A 120 -16.54 18.10 -7.22
N ASP A 121 -16.50 19.42 -7.45
CA ASP A 121 -17.39 20.10 -8.39
C ASP A 121 -16.77 20.17 -9.80
N ASP A 122 -15.49 19.81 -9.92
CA ASP A 122 -14.79 19.82 -11.20
C ASP A 122 -15.28 18.68 -12.10
N VAL A 123 -15.75 19.05 -13.30
CA VAL A 123 -16.23 18.12 -14.33
C VAL A 123 -15.06 17.64 -15.19
N VAL A 124 -14.10 16.97 -14.56
CA VAL A 124 -12.92 16.42 -15.23
C VAL A 124 -12.97 14.91 -15.19
N TYR A 125 -12.64 14.26 -16.31
CA TYR A 125 -12.50 12.81 -16.36
C TYR A 125 -11.28 12.38 -15.54
N GLY A 126 -11.54 11.69 -14.43
CA GLY A 126 -10.51 11.13 -13.56
C GLY A 126 -10.56 9.61 -13.63
N GLU A 127 -9.53 9.01 -14.20
CA GLU A 127 -9.33 7.56 -14.20
C GLU A 127 -8.11 7.17 -13.34
N GLY A 128 -8.21 5.97 -12.75
CA GLY A 128 -7.12 5.30 -12.05
C GLY A 128 -6.75 5.87 -10.68
N PHE A 129 -5.56 5.49 -10.21
CA PHE A 129 -5.16 5.64 -8.80
C PHE A 129 -4.28 6.85 -8.49
N SER A 130 -4.02 7.71 -9.48
CA SER A 130 -2.98 8.74 -9.35
C SER A 130 -3.31 9.94 -8.45
N GLY A 131 -4.56 10.05 -7.98
CA GLY A 131 -4.99 11.03 -6.99
C GLY A 131 -4.93 10.56 -5.54
N THR A 132 -4.66 9.28 -5.30
CA THR A 132 -4.74 8.66 -3.97
C THR A 132 -3.79 9.30 -2.95
N ALA A 133 -2.58 9.72 -3.35
CA ALA A 133 -1.68 10.46 -2.47
C ALA A 133 -2.28 11.81 -2.00
N GLY A 134 -3.03 12.49 -2.87
CA GLY A 134 -3.75 13.72 -2.53
C GLY A 134 -4.92 13.47 -1.58
N PHE A 135 -5.67 12.39 -1.79
CA PHE A 135 -6.74 11.98 -0.85
C PHE A 135 -6.19 11.65 0.52
N SER A 136 -5.03 10.96 0.61
CA SER A 136 -4.37 10.72 1.89
C SER A 136 -3.91 12.01 2.55
N LEU A 137 -3.42 13.00 1.79
CA LEU A 137 -3.03 14.30 2.36
C LEU A 137 -4.22 15.02 3.03
N LEU A 138 -5.42 14.94 2.46
CA LEU A 138 -6.62 15.50 3.08
C LEU A 138 -6.92 14.86 4.44
N ILE A 139 -6.82 13.53 4.53
CA ILE A 139 -7.03 12.78 5.78
C ILE A 139 -5.90 13.07 6.78
N LEU A 140 -4.65 13.15 6.33
CA LEU A 140 -3.51 13.51 7.17
C LEU A 140 -3.68 14.90 7.78
N SER A 141 -4.16 15.88 6.99
CA SER A 141 -4.38 17.25 7.45
C SER A 141 -5.34 17.31 8.64
N PHE A 142 -6.40 16.50 8.60
CA PHE A 142 -7.30 16.35 9.73
C PHE A 142 -6.63 15.78 10.97
N PHE A 143 -5.92 14.65 10.86
CA PHE A 143 -5.27 14.02 12.02
C PHE A 143 -4.17 14.88 12.61
N GLU A 144 -3.37 15.53 11.77
CA GLU A 144 -2.34 16.46 12.23
C GLU A 144 -2.94 17.70 12.91
N LYS A 145 -4.10 18.18 12.44
CA LYS A 145 -4.82 19.26 13.10
C LYS A 145 -5.34 18.86 14.47
N ILE A 146 -6.02 17.72 14.61
CA ILE A 146 -6.64 17.34 15.88
C ILE A 146 -5.65 16.76 16.91
N LYS A 147 -4.56 16.11 16.46
CA LYS A 147 -3.57 15.48 17.35
C LYS A 147 -2.44 16.43 17.73
N ASN A 148 -1.99 17.26 16.79
CA ASN A 148 -0.76 18.04 16.93
C ASN A 148 -1.00 19.55 16.76
N ASN A 149 -2.25 19.99 16.50
CA ASN A 149 -2.60 21.37 16.17
C ASN A 149 -1.77 21.94 14.99
N LEU A 150 -1.38 21.07 14.05
CA LEU A 150 -0.63 21.48 12.86
C LEU A 150 -1.58 21.80 11.70
N SER A 151 -1.10 22.63 10.79
CA SER A 151 -1.78 22.95 9.53
C SER A 151 -0.76 22.87 8.41
N ARG A 152 -1.23 22.64 7.18
CA ARG A 152 -0.32 22.49 6.05
C ARG A 152 0.46 23.79 5.83
N ILE A 153 1.78 23.67 5.71
CA ILE A 153 2.68 24.81 5.45
C ILE A 153 2.75 25.17 3.97
N HIS A 154 2.34 24.25 3.09
CA HIS A 154 2.28 24.42 1.65
C HIS A 154 0.95 23.90 1.10
N ASN A 155 0.53 24.40 -0.05
CA ASN A 155 -0.62 23.90 -0.80
C ASN A 155 -0.20 23.45 -2.21
N TYR A 156 0.96 22.81 -2.31
CA TYR A 156 1.47 22.27 -3.56
C TYR A 156 0.53 21.18 -4.10
N PRO A 157 0.22 21.17 -5.41
CA PRO A 157 -0.46 20.05 -6.04
C PRO A 157 0.30 18.74 -5.87
N ILE A 158 -0.44 17.63 -5.81
CA ILE A 158 0.13 16.30 -5.51
C ILE A 158 -0.48 15.21 -6.40
N THR A 159 0.37 14.31 -6.90
CA THR A 159 -0.04 13.09 -7.61
C THR A 159 0.80 11.89 -7.14
N GLY A 160 0.22 10.70 -7.17
CA GLY A 160 0.87 9.46 -6.79
C GLY A 160 -0.14 8.39 -6.44
N PHE A 161 0.25 7.13 -6.61
CA PHE A 161 -0.57 6.00 -6.19
C PHE A 161 -0.12 5.53 -4.79
N ILE A 162 -0.78 5.99 -3.73
CA ILE A 162 -0.49 5.53 -2.38
C ILE A 162 -1.10 4.15 -2.14
N LEU A 163 -0.24 3.23 -1.73
CA LEU A 163 -0.60 1.87 -1.34
C LEU A 163 -1.01 1.87 0.14
N PRO A 164 -1.86 0.93 0.59
CA PRO A 164 -2.29 0.83 1.99
C PRO A 164 -1.17 0.72 3.03
N ASN A 165 0.03 0.29 2.64
CA ASN A 165 1.21 0.27 3.51
C ASN A 165 1.93 1.63 3.62
N GLY A 166 1.44 2.66 2.93
CA GLY A 166 1.98 4.02 2.94
C GLY A 166 3.04 4.31 1.88
N VAL A 167 3.38 3.39 0.99
CA VAL A 167 4.30 3.67 -0.14
C VAL A 167 3.54 4.35 -1.28
N ILE A 168 4.15 5.36 -1.89
CA ILE A 168 3.64 6.05 -3.06
C ILE A 168 4.31 5.47 -4.30
N ALA A 169 3.55 4.69 -5.07
CA ALA A 169 3.97 4.09 -6.32
C ALA A 169 3.94 5.13 -7.47
N PRO A 170 4.82 4.96 -8.48
CA PRO A 170 4.86 5.78 -9.69
C PRO A 170 3.50 5.88 -10.40
N VAL A 171 3.31 6.99 -11.11
CA VAL A 171 2.13 7.22 -11.94
C VAL A 171 2.55 7.70 -13.32
N SER A 172 1.73 7.44 -14.32
CA SER A 172 1.97 7.91 -15.69
C SER A 172 1.64 9.40 -15.86
N GLY A 173 2.13 9.97 -16.95
CA GLY A 173 1.78 11.32 -17.37
C GLY A 173 2.43 12.45 -16.57
N ILE A 174 3.50 12.18 -15.81
CA ILE A 174 4.20 13.18 -14.99
C ILE A 174 4.55 14.47 -15.76
N PRO A 175 5.11 14.43 -17.00
CA PRO A 175 5.40 15.67 -17.73
C PRO A 175 4.14 16.53 -18.00
N LYS A 176 3.03 15.91 -18.40
CA LYS A 176 1.75 16.58 -18.65
C LYS A 176 1.20 17.18 -17.35
N LYS A 177 1.22 16.40 -16.27
CA LYS A 177 0.78 16.82 -14.92
C LYS A 177 1.61 17.98 -14.38
N LEU A 178 2.93 17.92 -14.52
CA LEU A 178 3.84 18.97 -14.11
C LEU A 178 3.58 20.27 -14.87
N ASN A 179 3.40 20.20 -16.20
CA ASN A 179 3.08 21.38 -17.00
C ASN A 179 1.79 22.08 -16.51
N ALA A 180 0.75 21.31 -16.21
CA ALA A 180 -0.48 21.87 -15.64
C ALA A 180 -0.29 22.43 -14.22
N THR A 181 0.55 21.79 -13.40
CA THR A 181 0.92 22.29 -12.07
C THR A 181 1.62 23.63 -12.15
N LEU A 182 2.61 23.78 -13.05
CA LEU A 182 3.41 25.00 -13.19
C LEU A 182 2.61 26.23 -13.61
N GLN A 183 1.40 26.06 -14.15
CA GLN A 183 0.47 27.16 -14.40
C GLN A 183 -0.14 27.75 -13.12
N LYS A 184 -0.09 27.03 -11.98
CA LYS A 184 -0.74 27.41 -10.71
C LYS A 184 0.17 27.35 -9.49
N SER A 185 1.26 26.60 -9.54
CA SER A 185 2.15 26.36 -8.40
C SER A 185 3.57 26.09 -8.87
N GLU A 186 4.56 26.50 -8.07
CA GLU A 186 5.99 26.35 -8.39
C GLU A 186 6.45 24.88 -8.39
N TYR A 187 5.80 24.03 -7.60
CA TYR A 187 6.21 22.64 -7.41
C TYR A 187 5.03 21.67 -7.51
N LEU A 188 5.33 20.49 -8.05
CA LEU A 188 4.51 19.29 -7.95
C LEU A 188 5.09 18.34 -6.92
N VAL A 189 4.28 17.81 -5.99
CA VAL A 189 4.67 16.68 -5.15
C VAL A 189 4.33 15.38 -5.88
N ALA A 190 5.34 14.55 -6.17
CA ALA A 190 5.16 13.30 -6.92
C ALA A 190 6.25 12.25 -6.62
N PRO A 191 6.01 10.95 -6.90
CA PRO A 191 7.02 9.89 -6.81
C PRO A 191 7.96 9.91 -8.02
N ALA A 192 8.57 11.06 -8.30
CA ALA A 192 9.48 11.31 -9.41
C ALA A 192 10.54 12.33 -8.99
N ASN A 193 11.63 12.40 -9.74
CA ASN A 193 12.73 13.33 -9.49
C ASN A 193 12.90 14.27 -10.69
N ASN A 194 12.71 15.57 -10.48
CA ASN A 194 12.83 16.65 -11.47
C ASN A 194 13.03 17.98 -10.72
N GLU A 195 13.60 19.00 -11.37
CA GLU A 195 13.85 20.33 -10.78
C GLU A 195 12.60 20.98 -10.17
N HIS A 196 11.43 20.81 -10.79
CA HIS A 196 10.15 21.35 -10.29
C HIS A 196 9.27 20.30 -9.58
N ILE A 197 9.86 19.15 -9.22
CA ILE A 197 9.17 18.12 -8.47
C ILE A 197 9.81 17.97 -7.10
N ILE A 198 9.00 18.07 -6.05
CA ILE A 198 9.39 17.67 -4.70
C ILE A 198 9.10 16.17 -4.59
N PRO A 199 10.13 15.30 -4.52
CA PRO A 199 9.93 13.87 -4.50
C PRO A 199 9.24 13.42 -3.22
N ALA A 200 8.20 12.59 -3.37
CA ALA A 200 7.53 11.90 -2.26
C ALA A 200 7.30 10.43 -2.63
N TYR A 201 7.87 9.53 -1.84
CA TYR A 201 7.82 8.08 -2.08
C TYR A 201 7.03 7.34 -1.00
N THR A 202 6.77 7.99 0.13
CA THR A 202 6.02 7.44 1.25
C THR A 202 5.13 8.48 1.91
N ILE A 203 4.19 8.01 2.72
CA ILE A 203 3.32 8.85 3.55
C ILE A 203 4.09 9.72 4.56
N LEU A 204 5.28 9.28 5.02
CA LEU A 204 6.13 10.10 5.89
C LEU A 204 6.75 11.27 5.12
N ASP A 205 7.03 11.12 3.83
CA ASP A 205 7.48 12.23 2.99
C ASP A 205 6.38 13.30 2.89
N LEU A 206 5.11 12.90 2.81
CA LEU A 206 3.98 13.85 2.83
C LEU A 206 3.92 14.61 4.15
N LEU A 207 4.11 13.93 5.28
CA LEU A 207 4.16 14.56 6.60
C LEU A 207 5.35 15.54 6.73
N LYS A 208 6.49 15.19 6.15
CA LYS A 208 7.66 16.08 6.09
C LYS A 208 7.38 17.32 5.23
N ILE A 209 6.90 17.13 4.00
CA ILE A 209 6.68 18.20 3.03
C ILE A 209 5.60 19.17 3.50
N TYR A 210 4.45 18.64 3.96
CA TYR A 210 3.30 19.49 4.25
C TYR A 210 3.19 19.94 5.70
N PHE A 211 3.87 19.30 6.65
CA PHE A 211 3.76 19.63 8.08
C PHE A 211 5.10 19.81 8.78
N ASN A 212 6.22 19.79 8.05
CA ASN A 212 7.59 19.84 8.59
C ASN A 212 7.89 18.77 9.65
N LYS A 213 7.24 17.60 9.55
CA LYS A 213 7.48 16.49 10.48
C LYS A 213 8.64 15.62 10.01
N THR A 214 9.65 15.50 10.85
CA THR A 214 10.80 14.63 10.60
C THR A 214 10.70 13.38 11.47
N PHE A 215 11.04 12.24 10.87
CA PHE A 215 11.07 10.94 11.53
C PHE A 215 12.52 10.45 11.52
N THR A 216 13.20 10.56 12.65
CA THR A 216 14.56 10.05 12.83
C THR A 216 14.50 8.90 13.80
N GLU A 217 14.33 7.72 13.23
CA GLU A 217 14.00 6.53 13.99
C GLU A 217 15.21 5.62 14.16
N ASN A 218 15.83 5.72 15.34
CA ASN A 218 16.85 4.78 15.77
C ASN A 218 16.15 3.50 16.26
N LEU A 219 16.30 2.44 15.48
CA LEU A 219 15.72 1.15 15.81
C LEU A 219 16.53 0.47 16.92
N THR A 220 15.89 0.20 18.06
CA THR A 220 16.48 -0.62 19.12
C THR A 220 16.41 -2.09 18.73
N VAL A 221 17.57 -2.67 18.41
CA VAL A 221 17.69 -4.10 18.06
C VAL A 221 17.94 -4.92 19.32
N PRO A 222 17.12 -5.94 19.64
CA PRO A 222 17.33 -6.80 20.80
C PRO A 222 18.72 -7.46 20.80
N GLU A 223 19.41 -7.47 21.94
CA GLU A 223 20.76 -8.05 22.02
C GLU A 223 20.76 -9.56 21.71
N GLY A 224 19.72 -10.26 22.16
CA GLY A 224 19.50 -11.68 21.82
C GLY A 224 19.42 -11.92 20.31
N TYR A 225 18.88 -10.98 19.53
CA TYR A 225 18.85 -11.10 18.07
C TYR A 225 20.28 -11.09 17.51
N LYS A 226 21.11 -10.12 17.93
CA LYS A 226 22.48 -9.96 17.42
C LYS A 226 23.32 -11.22 17.66
N HIS A 227 23.20 -11.80 18.85
CA HIS A 227 23.90 -13.03 19.20
C HIS A 227 23.43 -14.23 18.34
N ILE A 228 22.12 -14.41 18.19
CA ILE A 228 21.55 -15.51 17.41
C ILE A 228 21.95 -15.39 15.94
N ILE A 229 21.79 -14.20 15.32
CA ILE A 229 22.11 -14.03 13.90
C ILE A 229 23.60 -14.17 13.62
N HIS A 230 24.47 -13.68 14.52
CA HIS A 230 25.91 -13.89 14.43
C HIS A 230 26.25 -15.39 14.39
N ASN A 231 25.75 -16.15 15.36
CA ASN A 231 26.04 -17.59 15.45
C ASN A 231 25.50 -18.38 14.25
N ILE A 232 24.29 -18.05 13.77
CA ILE A 232 23.74 -18.64 12.54
C ILE A 232 24.69 -18.36 11.36
N THR A 233 25.11 -17.10 11.23
CA THR A 233 25.92 -16.64 10.11
C THR A 233 27.29 -17.29 10.07
N ILE A 234 28.01 -17.33 11.18
CA ILE A 234 29.33 -17.97 11.26
C ILE A 234 29.26 -19.45 10.88
N ASN A 235 28.18 -20.14 11.29
CA ASN A 235 27.98 -21.54 10.93
C ASN A 235 27.68 -21.72 9.43
N ILE A 236 26.79 -20.90 8.84
CA ILE A 236 26.47 -20.98 7.40
C ILE A 236 27.71 -20.61 6.57
N CYS A 237 28.47 -19.60 6.98
CA CYS A 237 29.62 -19.11 6.23
C CYS A 237 30.91 -19.92 6.43
N LYS A 238 30.86 -21.03 7.18
CA LYS A 238 32.01 -21.90 7.37
C LYS A 238 32.53 -22.40 6.02
N ASN A 239 33.83 -22.26 5.79
CA ASN A 239 34.53 -22.65 4.56
C ASN A 239 34.05 -21.89 3.29
N ILE A 240 33.45 -20.71 3.46
CA ILE A 240 33.20 -19.76 2.36
C ILE A 240 34.28 -18.69 2.40
N ASP A 241 35.16 -18.71 1.40
CA ASP A 241 36.09 -17.62 1.11
C ASP A 241 35.50 -16.78 -0.03
N ASN A 242 34.85 -15.67 0.31
CA ASN A 242 34.21 -14.78 -0.64
C ASN A 242 34.34 -13.33 -0.13
N TYR A 243 34.87 -12.44 -0.96
CA TYR A 243 35.17 -11.06 -0.56
C TYR A 243 33.92 -10.27 -0.11
N ILE A 244 32.75 -10.53 -0.71
CA ILE A 244 31.48 -9.87 -0.33
C ILE A 244 31.09 -10.33 1.06
N VAL A 245 31.17 -11.64 1.33
CA VAL A 245 30.87 -12.22 2.65
C VAL A 245 31.79 -11.62 3.71
N THR A 246 33.11 -11.60 3.48
CA THR A 246 34.09 -11.03 4.41
C THR A 246 33.80 -9.55 4.68
N GLY A 247 33.47 -8.78 3.64
CA GLY A 247 33.08 -7.38 3.77
C GLY A 247 31.82 -7.18 4.61
N LEU A 248 30.79 -8.00 4.41
CA LEU A 248 29.55 -7.93 5.20
C LEU A 248 29.76 -8.31 6.67
N LEU A 249 30.55 -9.37 6.93
CA LEU A 249 30.90 -9.79 8.29
C LEU A 249 31.65 -8.70 9.05
N SER A 250 32.63 -8.05 8.41
CA SER A 250 33.40 -6.95 9.02
C SER A 250 32.52 -5.75 9.43
N LYS A 251 31.37 -5.59 8.79
CA LYS A 251 30.38 -4.53 9.05
C LYS A 251 29.23 -4.98 9.93
N ASN A 252 29.30 -6.18 10.53
CA ASN A 252 28.22 -6.79 11.33
C ASN A 252 26.89 -6.98 10.56
N ARG A 253 26.95 -7.13 9.22
CA ARG A 253 25.78 -7.34 8.35
C ARG A 253 25.47 -8.82 8.21
N TYR A 254 25.16 -9.45 9.36
CA TYR A 254 25.11 -10.89 9.51
C TYR A 254 24.04 -11.57 8.65
N TYR A 255 22.82 -11.04 8.59
CA TYR A 255 21.75 -11.66 7.80
C TYR A 255 22.08 -11.66 6.30
N SER A 256 22.62 -10.54 5.80
CA SER A 256 23.10 -10.44 4.43
C SER A 256 24.25 -11.42 4.16
N ALA A 257 25.25 -11.49 5.05
CA ALA A 257 26.35 -12.43 4.94
C ALA A 257 25.85 -13.89 4.89
N ALA A 258 24.94 -14.28 5.78
CA ALA A 258 24.32 -15.61 5.79
C ALA A 258 23.60 -15.92 4.46
N SER A 259 22.89 -14.94 3.91
CA SER A 259 22.16 -15.07 2.64
C SER A 259 23.12 -15.25 1.45
N TYR A 260 24.25 -14.55 1.44
CA TYR A 260 25.30 -14.77 0.43
C TYR A 260 25.99 -16.13 0.59
N CYS A 261 26.35 -16.53 1.81
CA CYS A 261 26.96 -17.84 2.06
C CYS A 261 26.03 -18.99 1.64
N PHE A 262 24.72 -18.87 1.89
CA PHE A 262 23.71 -19.79 1.38
C PHE A 262 23.77 -19.92 -0.15
N ARG A 263 23.84 -18.79 -0.89
CA ARG A 263 23.96 -18.81 -2.36
C ARG A 263 25.26 -19.47 -2.82
N GLU A 264 26.38 -19.21 -2.15
CA GLU A 264 27.67 -19.82 -2.48
C GLU A 264 27.66 -21.34 -2.29
N HIS A 265 27.00 -21.82 -1.23
CA HIS A 265 26.84 -23.26 -1.02
C HIS A 265 25.97 -23.94 -2.07
N LEU A 266 24.91 -23.26 -2.54
CA LEU A 266 24.09 -23.77 -3.65
C LEU A 266 24.91 -23.91 -4.94
N LYS A 267 25.80 -22.95 -5.25
CA LYS A 267 26.66 -23.01 -6.43
C LYS A 267 27.66 -24.16 -6.38
N LYS A 268 28.24 -24.43 -5.21
CA LYS A 268 29.21 -25.52 -5.01
C LYS A 268 28.58 -26.92 -5.18
N ASN A 269 27.24 -27.01 -5.18
CA ASN A 269 26.46 -28.25 -5.26
C ASN A 269 26.95 -29.37 -4.32
N ALA A 270 27.58 -28.97 -3.21
CA ALA A 270 28.15 -29.88 -2.23
C ALA A 270 26.99 -30.38 -1.35
N THR A 271 26.39 -31.49 -1.76
CA THR A 271 25.33 -32.12 -0.97
C THR A 271 25.98 -32.91 0.17
N ILE A 272 25.79 -32.45 1.41
CA ILE A 272 26.36 -33.12 2.59
C ILE A 272 25.51 -34.35 2.98
N LEU A 273 24.20 -34.32 2.71
CA LEU A 273 23.22 -35.35 3.11
C LEU A 273 22.31 -35.72 1.93
N ASN A 274 21.82 -36.97 1.89
CA ASN A 274 20.83 -37.37 0.88
C ASN A 274 19.42 -36.89 1.22
N ASP A 275 18.52 -36.89 0.23
CA ASP A 275 17.14 -36.38 0.38
C ASP A 275 16.32 -37.12 1.46
N SER A 276 16.55 -38.42 1.66
CA SER A 276 15.86 -39.21 2.68
C SER A 276 16.23 -38.72 4.09
N GLU A 277 17.50 -38.44 4.32
CA GLU A 277 18.00 -37.90 5.57
C GLU A 277 17.49 -36.48 5.81
N VAL A 278 17.50 -35.62 4.79
CA VAL A 278 16.93 -34.27 4.91
C VAL A 278 15.42 -34.34 5.21
N ASN A 279 14.68 -35.26 4.60
CA ASN A 279 13.27 -35.47 4.92
C ASN A 279 13.04 -35.91 6.38
N ARG A 280 13.93 -36.74 6.95
CA ARG A 280 13.89 -37.09 8.38
C ARG A 280 14.08 -35.83 9.24
N LEU A 281 15.10 -35.03 8.94
CA LEU A 281 15.40 -33.79 9.65
C LEU A 281 14.26 -32.75 9.55
N ILE A 282 13.62 -32.64 8.38
CA ILE A 282 12.41 -31.83 8.19
C ILE A 282 11.32 -32.28 9.16
N LYS A 283 10.98 -33.58 9.19
CA LYS A 283 9.95 -34.12 10.09
C LYS A 283 10.26 -33.86 11.58
N GLU A 284 11.52 -34.01 11.97
CA GLU A 284 11.97 -33.72 13.33
C GLU A 284 11.77 -32.24 13.70
N LEU A 285 12.14 -31.32 12.81
CA LEU A 285 11.94 -29.89 13.05
C LEU A 285 10.47 -29.50 13.06
N GLU A 286 9.64 -30.11 12.20
CA GLU A 286 8.18 -29.92 12.22
C GLU A 286 7.56 -30.38 13.55
N ASN A 287 8.01 -31.51 14.09
CA ASN A 287 7.54 -32.01 15.39
C ASN A 287 7.95 -31.07 16.53
N LYS A 288 9.19 -30.57 16.52
CA LYS A 288 9.63 -29.53 17.46
C LYS A 288 8.74 -28.29 17.32
N LEU A 289 8.48 -27.82 16.11
CA LEU A 289 7.68 -26.62 15.86
C LEU A 289 6.21 -26.77 16.31
N LYS A 290 5.62 -27.96 16.19
CA LYS A 290 4.28 -28.27 16.72
C LYS A 290 4.20 -28.12 18.24
N SER A 291 5.26 -28.52 18.95
CA SER A 291 5.33 -28.37 20.41
C SER A 291 5.47 -26.91 20.90
N VAL A 292 5.84 -25.98 20.00
CA VAL A 292 5.96 -24.56 20.37
C VAL A 292 4.58 -23.92 20.48
N ASN A 293 4.22 -23.55 21.71
CA ASN A 293 3.05 -22.74 22.02
C ASN A 293 3.42 -21.25 21.98
N CYS A 294 3.08 -20.56 20.89
CA CYS A 294 3.39 -19.15 20.72
C CYS A 294 2.46 -18.25 21.54
N LYS A 295 3.06 -17.44 22.42
CA LYS A 295 2.35 -16.45 23.26
C LYS A 295 2.32 -15.04 22.67
N THR A 296 3.22 -14.75 21.73
CA THR A 296 3.39 -13.43 21.12
C THR A 296 3.13 -13.50 19.62
N TYR A 297 2.75 -12.35 19.06
CA TYR A 297 2.59 -12.20 17.62
C TYR A 297 3.89 -12.48 16.85
N GLU A 298 5.03 -12.01 17.38
CA GLU A 298 6.35 -12.27 16.79
C GLU A 298 6.71 -13.76 16.76
N CYS A 299 6.32 -14.54 17.78
CA CYS A 299 6.50 -15.99 17.75
C CYS A 299 5.71 -16.65 16.62
N LEU A 300 4.47 -16.21 16.39
CA LEU A 300 3.64 -16.72 15.29
C LEU A 300 4.26 -16.40 13.93
N GLU A 301 4.84 -15.20 13.78
CA GLU A 301 5.55 -14.81 12.57
C GLU A 301 6.77 -15.70 12.31
N ILE A 302 7.64 -15.90 13.31
CA ILE A 302 8.81 -16.75 13.14
C ILE A 302 8.41 -18.21 12.91
N LYS A 303 7.34 -18.68 13.56
CA LYS A 303 6.77 -20.01 13.29
C LYS A 303 6.36 -20.13 11.82
N TYR A 304 5.71 -19.12 11.26
CA TYR A 304 5.39 -19.08 9.83
C TYR A 304 6.64 -19.10 8.95
N GLN A 305 7.65 -18.27 9.24
CA GLN A 305 8.91 -18.22 8.49
C GLN A 305 9.64 -19.59 8.45
N VAL A 306 9.57 -20.35 9.55
CA VAL A 306 10.10 -21.72 9.60
C VAL A 306 9.23 -22.67 8.77
N MET A 307 7.91 -22.63 8.93
CA MET A 307 6.98 -23.52 8.20
C MET A 307 7.06 -23.34 6.69
N GLU A 308 7.09 -22.10 6.21
CA GLU A 308 7.21 -21.80 4.77
C GLU A 308 8.48 -22.43 4.20
N ARG A 309 9.62 -22.23 4.86
CA ARG A 309 10.91 -22.77 4.39
C ARG A 309 10.93 -24.30 4.42
N LEU A 310 10.30 -24.93 5.42
CA LEU A 310 10.16 -26.38 5.47
C LEU A 310 9.29 -26.91 4.33
N ASN A 311 8.17 -26.25 4.04
CA ASN A 311 7.29 -26.62 2.92
C ASN A 311 8.02 -26.46 1.58
N THR A 312 8.75 -25.37 1.40
CA THR A 312 9.59 -25.15 0.21
C THR A 312 10.68 -26.22 0.11
N ALA A 313 11.36 -26.58 1.20
CA ALA A 313 12.38 -27.63 1.19
C ALA A 313 11.82 -29.00 0.75
N LYS A 314 10.60 -29.36 1.17
CA LYS A 314 9.97 -30.65 0.77
C LYS A 314 9.83 -30.79 -0.73
N ASN A 315 9.62 -29.69 -1.45
CA ASN A 315 9.44 -29.65 -2.90
C ASN A 315 10.75 -29.52 -3.69
N LEU A 316 11.90 -29.49 -3.00
CA LEU A 316 13.23 -29.42 -3.60
C LEU A 316 13.95 -30.77 -3.47
N THR A 317 15.05 -30.90 -4.19
CA THR A 317 15.97 -32.06 -4.15
C THR A 317 17.43 -31.62 -4.00
N GLY A 318 18.31 -32.52 -3.58
CA GLY A 318 19.75 -32.32 -3.53
C GLY A 318 20.19 -31.15 -2.64
N ALA A 319 21.21 -30.41 -3.09
CA ALA A 319 21.77 -29.29 -2.33
C ALA A 319 20.71 -28.21 -2.01
N ALA A 320 19.80 -27.91 -2.94
CA ALA A 320 18.74 -26.93 -2.73
C ALA A 320 17.80 -27.32 -1.58
N LYS A 321 17.48 -28.62 -1.47
CA LYS A 321 16.68 -29.16 -0.37
C LYS A 321 17.37 -29.00 0.98
N TYR A 322 18.62 -29.47 1.08
CA TYR A 322 19.40 -29.40 2.31
C TYR A 322 19.54 -27.96 2.81
N TRP A 323 19.97 -27.05 1.92
CA TRP A 323 20.21 -25.68 2.32
C TRP A 323 18.91 -24.94 2.66
N ARG A 324 17.80 -25.21 1.95
CA ARG A 324 16.51 -24.62 2.31
C ARG A 324 16.05 -25.11 3.69
N TYR A 325 16.19 -26.40 3.99
CA TYR A 325 15.96 -26.93 5.34
C TYR A 325 16.87 -26.23 6.37
N TYR A 326 18.16 -26.07 6.07
CA TYR A 326 19.12 -25.43 6.97
C TYR A 326 18.73 -23.98 7.29
N THR A 327 18.20 -23.23 6.31
CA THR A 327 17.65 -21.90 6.59
C THR A 327 16.46 -21.97 7.55
N ALA A 328 15.57 -22.97 7.43
CA ALA A 328 14.46 -23.15 8.36
C ALA A 328 14.95 -23.42 9.80
N GLU A 329 16.00 -24.25 9.95
CA GLU A 329 16.65 -24.46 11.25
C GLU A 329 17.25 -23.16 11.82
N GLY A 330 17.89 -22.34 10.97
CA GLY A 330 18.37 -21.01 11.33
C GLY A 330 17.26 -20.13 11.89
N TRP A 331 16.12 -20.03 11.19
CA TRP A 331 14.97 -19.26 11.67
C TRP A 331 14.38 -19.82 12.96
N PHE A 332 14.37 -21.14 13.14
CA PHE A 332 13.88 -21.78 14.36
C PHE A 332 14.65 -21.34 15.61
N LYS A 333 15.94 -20.99 15.49
CA LYS A 333 16.75 -20.50 16.61
C LYS A 333 16.24 -19.16 17.18
N PHE A 334 15.47 -18.38 16.42
CA PHE A 334 14.84 -17.16 16.90
C PHE A 334 13.58 -17.40 17.75
N MET A 335 12.99 -18.60 17.74
CA MET A 335 11.70 -18.87 18.39
C MET A 335 11.67 -18.50 19.87
N ASN A 336 12.75 -18.77 20.62
CA ASN A 336 12.81 -18.43 22.04
C ASN A 336 12.86 -16.92 22.28
N LEU A 337 13.60 -16.18 21.45
CA LEU A 337 13.65 -14.72 21.51
C LEU A 337 12.28 -14.13 21.14
N ALA A 338 11.66 -14.65 20.09
CA ALA A 338 10.38 -14.17 19.56
C ALA A 338 9.25 -14.24 20.60
N GLN A 339 9.28 -15.22 21.50
CA GLN A 339 8.32 -15.32 22.62
C GLN A 339 8.39 -14.16 23.61
N ASN A 340 9.48 -13.39 23.63
CA ASN A 340 9.69 -12.27 24.54
C ASN A 340 9.62 -10.91 23.85
N ILE A 341 9.42 -10.89 22.53
CA ILE A 341 9.25 -9.65 21.78
C ILE A 341 7.78 -9.25 21.84
N ASN A 342 7.51 -8.13 22.50
CA ASN A 342 6.20 -7.53 22.49
C ASN A 342 5.99 -6.79 21.17
N ARG A 343 5.03 -7.27 20.38
CA ARG A 343 4.65 -6.69 19.11
C ARG A 343 3.13 -6.76 18.97
N ARG A 344 2.56 -5.67 18.50
CA ARG A 344 1.14 -5.53 18.21
C ARG A 344 0.73 -6.53 17.13
N ASP A 345 -0.39 -7.21 17.36
CA ASP A 345 -1.02 -8.04 16.34
C ASP A 345 -1.73 -7.15 15.31
N THR A 346 -1.25 -7.19 14.06
CA THR A 346 -1.85 -6.45 12.93
C THR A 346 -2.52 -7.36 11.90
N CYS A 347 -2.72 -8.66 12.19
CA CYS A 347 -3.26 -9.63 11.24
C CYS A 347 -4.63 -9.27 10.69
N LYS A 348 -5.54 -8.77 11.53
CA LYS A 348 -6.87 -8.36 11.08
C LYS A 348 -6.77 -7.28 10.00
N SER A 349 -5.99 -6.23 10.25
CA SER A 349 -5.81 -5.12 9.31
C SER A 349 -5.15 -5.58 8.01
N VAL A 350 -4.19 -6.50 8.07
CA VAL A 350 -3.54 -7.06 6.88
C VAL A 350 -4.50 -7.88 6.03
N LEU A 351 -5.37 -8.68 6.64
CA LEU A 351 -6.38 -9.45 5.91
C LEU A 351 -7.46 -8.55 5.29
N GLU A 352 -7.80 -7.44 5.94
CA GLU A 352 -8.70 -6.43 5.36
C GLU A 352 -8.04 -5.74 4.16
N GLU A 353 -6.79 -5.32 4.30
CA GLU A 353 -5.97 -4.79 3.20
C GLU A 353 -5.89 -5.78 2.02
N TYR A 354 -5.62 -7.05 2.30
CA TYR A 354 -5.54 -8.10 1.29
C TYR A 354 -6.83 -8.23 0.50
N LYS A 355 -8.00 -8.15 1.15
CA LYS A 355 -9.31 -8.20 0.47
C LYS A 355 -9.49 -7.03 -0.49
N VAL A 356 -9.10 -5.82 -0.09
CA VAL A 356 -9.18 -4.63 -0.94
C VAL A 356 -8.24 -4.75 -2.14
N VAL A 357 -6.99 -5.19 -1.92
CA VAL A 357 -6.02 -5.36 -3.00
C VAL A 357 -6.44 -6.48 -3.95
N LYS A 358 -6.96 -7.59 -3.44
CA LYS A 358 -7.50 -8.68 -4.25
C LYS A 358 -8.69 -8.27 -5.11
N TYR A 359 -9.54 -7.38 -4.61
CA TYR A 359 -10.64 -6.81 -5.40
C TYR A 359 -10.13 -6.06 -6.64
N ILE A 360 -8.98 -5.38 -6.52
CA ILE A 360 -8.33 -4.70 -7.64
C ILE A 360 -7.58 -5.71 -8.53
N TYR A 361 -6.87 -6.66 -7.91
CA TYR A 361 -6.02 -7.66 -8.57
C TYR A 361 -6.61 -9.06 -8.41
N ASN A 362 -7.61 -9.39 -9.24
CA ASN A 362 -8.42 -10.61 -9.14
C ASN A 362 -7.66 -11.95 -9.20
N ASN A 363 -6.36 -11.95 -9.52
CA ASN A 363 -5.53 -13.15 -9.64
C ASN A 363 -4.85 -13.58 -8.32
N LEU A 364 -5.12 -12.88 -7.21
CA LEU A 364 -4.53 -13.22 -5.91
C LEU A 364 -5.17 -14.46 -5.28
N PRO A 365 -4.37 -15.42 -4.74
CA PRO A 365 -4.89 -16.65 -4.11
C PRO A 365 -5.88 -16.37 -2.96
N GLU A 366 -6.72 -17.34 -2.60
CA GLU A 366 -7.45 -17.25 -1.32
C GLU A 366 -6.51 -17.53 -0.16
N THR A 367 -6.56 -16.71 0.88
CA THR A 367 -5.87 -17.01 2.14
C THR A 367 -6.57 -16.33 3.31
N ASN A 368 -6.60 -17.05 4.44
CA ASN A 368 -6.98 -16.52 5.75
C ASN A 368 -5.75 -16.40 6.67
N ASN A 369 -4.55 -16.70 6.16
CA ASN A 369 -3.30 -16.55 6.88
C ASN A 369 -2.72 -15.16 6.59
N CYS A 370 -2.71 -14.30 7.59
CA CYS A 370 -2.19 -12.94 7.46
C CYS A 370 -0.71 -12.89 7.03
N PHE A 371 0.14 -13.83 7.44
CA PHE A 371 1.55 -13.82 7.03
C PHE A 371 1.72 -14.19 5.55
N GLU A 372 0.88 -15.09 5.04
CA GLU A 372 0.81 -15.40 3.62
C GLU A 372 0.25 -14.21 2.82
N ALA A 373 -0.77 -13.54 3.36
CA ALA A 373 -1.29 -12.30 2.77
C ALA A 373 -0.20 -11.22 2.66
N ARG A 374 0.67 -11.06 3.66
CA ARG A 374 1.84 -10.13 3.59
C ARG A 374 2.76 -10.46 2.43
N GLU A 375 3.08 -11.73 2.22
CA GLU A 375 3.94 -12.18 1.12
C GLU A 375 3.30 -11.89 -0.25
N TYR A 376 1.98 -12.08 -0.39
CA TYR A 376 1.26 -11.73 -1.61
C TYR A 376 1.19 -10.21 -1.84
N LEU A 377 0.88 -9.44 -0.79
CA LEU A 377 0.89 -7.98 -0.84
C LEU A 377 2.26 -7.44 -1.22
N ALA A 378 3.34 -7.96 -0.63
CA ALA A 378 4.70 -7.55 -0.93
C ALA A 378 5.03 -7.74 -2.43
N LYS A 379 4.65 -8.89 -3.00
CA LYS A 379 4.82 -9.17 -4.43
C LYS A 379 4.08 -8.17 -5.30
N VAL A 380 2.80 -7.93 -5.03
CA VAL A 380 1.99 -6.94 -5.78
C VAL A 380 2.58 -5.55 -5.65
N TYR A 381 2.90 -5.10 -4.45
CA TYR A 381 3.42 -3.75 -4.25
C TYR A 381 4.80 -3.56 -4.88
N SER A 382 5.65 -4.58 -4.82
CA SER A 382 6.96 -4.54 -5.48
C SER A 382 6.84 -4.43 -7.01
N SER A 383 5.82 -5.05 -7.64
CA SER A 383 5.61 -4.93 -9.08
C SER A 383 5.04 -3.57 -9.50
N LEU A 384 4.36 -2.87 -8.59
CA LEU A 384 3.86 -1.51 -8.81
C LEU A 384 4.95 -0.44 -8.67
N ILE A 385 6.05 -0.75 -7.98
CA ILE A 385 7.15 0.18 -7.74
C ILE A 385 8.21 -0.01 -8.81
N THR A 386 8.20 0.88 -9.81
CA THR A 386 9.12 0.83 -10.95
C THR A 386 10.30 1.81 -10.87
N TYR A 387 10.32 2.74 -9.91
CA TYR A 387 11.50 3.57 -9.68
C TYR A 387 12.64 2.76 -9.03
N ARG A 388 13.88 3.17 -9.28
CA ARG A 388 15.10 2.60 -8.65
C ARG A 388 16.02 3.67 -8.06
N ASP A 389 15.41 4.75 -7.59
CA ASP A 389 16.12 5.88 -7.00
C ASP A 389 16.48 5.61 -5.53
N GLU A 390 17.70 5.98 -5.14
CA GLU A 390 18.24 5.79 -3.79
C GLU A 390 17.37 6.49 -2.72
N LYS A 391 16.86 7.70 -3.00
CA LYS A 391 15.98 8.44 -2.07
C LYS A 391 14.69 7.68 -1.83
N ALA A 392 14.15 7.04 -2.86
CA ALA A 392 12.94 6.24 -2.74
C ALA A 392 13.15 5.02 -1.83
N LEU A 393 14.28 4.33 -2.01
CA LEU A 393 14.66 3.22 -1.12
C LEU A 393 14.80 3.71 0.33
N TYR A 394 15.48 4.83 0.56
CA TYR A 394 15.63 5.39 1.90
C TYR A 394 14.31 5.83 2.54
N SER A 395 13.39 6.40 1.77
CA SER A 395 12.05 6.73 2.26
C SER A 395 11.30 5.47 2.70
N ILE A 396 11.36 4.38 1.92
CA ILE A 396 10.75 3.09 2.29
C ILE A 396 11.41 2.52 3.55
N ILE A 397 12.74 2.55 3.65
CA ILE A 397 13.50 2.10 4.84
C ILE A 397 13.07 2.88 6.08
N ASN A 398 12.92 4.20 5.98
CA ASN A 398 12.51 5.04 7.10
C ASN A 398 11.07 4.74 7.51
N LEU A 399 10.18 4.50 6.55
CA LEU A 399 8.81 4.05 6.83
C LEU A 399 8.79 2.68 7.53
N THR A 400 9.65 1.74 7.12
CA THR A 400 9.80 0.44 7.80
C THR A 400 10.23 0.63 9.26
N LYS A 401 11.25 1.47 9.51
CA LYS A 401 11.75 1.74 10.87
C LYS A 401 10.68 2.37 11.75
N PHE A 402 9.95 3.34 11.22
CA PHE A 402 8.81 3.96 11.89
C PHE A 402 7.77 2.91 12.34
N PHE A 403 7.36 2.01 11.45
CA PHE A 403 6.39 0.98 11.81
C PHE A 403 6.94 -0.05 12.79
N MET A 404 8.22 -0.41 12.70
CA MET A 404 8.85 -1.30 13.68
C MET A 404 8.89 -0.70 15.10
N GLN A 405 9.00 0.62 15.25
CA GLN A 405 8.88 1.23 16.58
C GLN A 405 7.42 1.36 17.02
N LYS A 406 6.53 1.74 16.10
CA LYS A 406 5.10 1.89 16.39
C LYS A 406 4.45 0.58 16.80
N ASN A 407 4.72 -0.50 16.06
CA ASN A 407 4.09 -1.80 16.24
C ASN A 407 4.94 -2.76 17.08
N GLY A 408 6.23 -2.50 17.25
CA GLY A 408 7.18 -3.37 17.93
C GLY A 408 8.13 -4.08 16.95
N PHE A 409 9.31 -4.46 17.45
CA PHE A 409 10.38 -5.04 16.64
C PHE A 409 9.93 -6.35 15.96
N SER A 410 10.15 -6.45 14.65
CA SER A 410 10.01 -7.70 13.88
C SER A 410 11.38 -8.19 13.41
N ILE A 411 11.73 -9.42 13.76
CA ILE A 411 12.94 -10.10 13.30
C ILE A 411 12.88 -10.26 11.79
N SER A 412 11.72 -10.59 11.22
CA SER A 412 11.57 -10.74 9.76
C SER A 412 11.78 -9.42 9.04
N ALA A 413 11.09 -8.36 9.50
CA ALA A 413 11.26 -7.03 8.94
C ALA A 413 12.72 -6.57 9.00
N TYR A 414 13.38 -6.74 10.15
CA TYR A 414 14.77 -6.30 10.31
C TYR A 414 15.74 -7.06 9.41
N ASN A 415 15.57 -8.39 9.31
CA ASN A 415 16.37 -9.24 8.43
C ASN A 415 16.25 -8.79 6.97
N TYR A 416 15.02 -8.63 6.48
CA TYR A 416 14.78 -8.20 5.10
C TYR A 416 15.23 -6.76 4.84
N LEU A 417 15.09 -5.86 5.82
CA LEU A 417 15.56 -4.49 5.74
C LEU A 417 17.09 -4.42 5.59
N GLN A 418 17.82 -5.20 6.41
CA GLN A 418 19.27 -5.30 6.31
C GLN A 418 19.69 -5.82 4.93
N TYR A 419 18.99 -6.84 4.42
CA TYR A 419 19.30 -7.41 3.12
C TYR A 419 19.02 -6.44 1.98
N ALA A 420 17.90 -5.73 2.01
CA ALA A 420 17.54 -4.72 1.02
C ALA A 420 18.62 -3.61 0.90
N GLU A 421 19.04 -3.06 2.03
CA GLU A 421 20.09 -2.03 2.09
C GLU A 421 21.42 -2.51 1.49
N ASP A 422 21.80 -3.77 1.71
CA ASP A 422 23.06 -4.32 1.21
C ASP A 422 22.97 -4.71 -0.27
N LEU A 423 21.83 -5.23 -0.72
CA LEU A 423 21.58 -5.53 -2.13
C LEU A 423 21.69 -4.27 -3.00
N TYR A 424 21.12 -3.15 -2.54
CA TYR A 424 21.20 -1.88 -3.27
C TYR A 424 22.65 -1.40 -3.42
N LYS A 425 23.43 -1.43 -2.33
CA LYS A 425 24.86 -1.09 -2.33
C LYS A 425 25.71 -1.99 -3.22
N LEU A 426 25.24 -3.20 -3.49
CA LEU A 426 25.88 -4.18 -4.36
C LEU A 426 25.36 -4.13 -5.80
N GLY A 427 24.43 -3.22 -6.12
CA GLY A 427 23.88 -3.00 -7.46
C GLY A 427 22.70 -3.90 -7.85
N ASP A 428 22.16 -4.70 -6.92
CA ASP A 428 20.97 -5.54 -7.14
C ASP A 428 19.70 -4.77 -6.71
N GLU A 429 19.37 -3.72 -7.48
CA GLU A 429 18.33 -2.76 -7.12
C GLU A 429 16.93 -3.39 -7.11
N ASP A 430 16.62 -4.26 -8.08
CA ASP A 430 15.32 -4.94 -8.14
C ASP A 430 15.05 -5.78 -6.89
N SER A 431 16.03 -6.59 -6.49
CA SER A 431 15.92 -7.38 -5.26
C SER A 431 15.88 -6.48 -4.04
N ALA A 432 16.66 -5.39 -4.01
CA ALA A 432 16.63 -4.44 -2.91
C ALA A 432 15.25 -3.85 -2.68
N PHE A 433 14.56 -3.38 -3.73
CA PHE A 433 13.20 -2.85 -3.59
C PHE A 433 12.19 -3.93 -3.20
N TYR A 434 12.30 -5.15 -3.74
CA TYR A 434 11.45 -6.26 -3.32
C TYR A 434 11.61 -6.53 -1.81
N TYR A 435 12.84 -6.66 -1.31
CA TYR A 435 13.09 -6.92 0.10
C TYR A 435 12.77 -5.73 1.00
N ALA A 436 12.90 -4.48 0.52
CA ALA A 436 12.47 -3.30 1.27
C ALA A 436 10.95 -3.28 1.46
N ILE A 437 10.20 -3.64 0.42
CA ILE A 437 8.74 -3.76 0.50
C ILE A 437 8.32 -4.94 1.36
N LEU A 438 9.00 -6.08 1.26
CA LEU A 438 8.75 -7.22 2.13
C LEU A 438 9.03 -6.88 3.60
N ALA A 439 10.14 -6.17 3.88
CA ALA A 439 10.47 -5.68 5.21
C ALA A 439 9.38 -4.75 5.74
N LEU A 440 8.93 -3.80 4.92
CA LEU A 440 7.83 -2.90 5.26
C LEU A 440 6.53 -3.68 5.53
N GLN A 441 6.19 -4.67 4.71
CA GLN A 441 5.03 -5.51 4.93
C GLN A 441 5.10 -6.27 6.24
N TYR A 442 6.27 -6.64 6.73
CA TYR A 442 6.41 -7.24 8.06
C TYR A 442 6.46 -6.20 9.19
N ALA A 443 6.78 -4.94 8.92
CA ALA A 443 6.77 -3.89 9.95
C ALA A 443 5.37 -3.33 10.24
N VAL A 444 4.55 -3.17 9.19
CA VAL A 444 3.13 -2.76 9.28
C VAL A 444 2.30 -3.80 10.03
#